data_AF-A0ABD0PUC1-F1
#
_entry.id   AF-A0ABD0PUC1-F1
#
_cell.length_a   1.000
_cell.length_b   1.000
_cell.length_c   1.000
_cell.angle_alpha   90.00
_cell.angle_beta   90.00
_cell.angle_gamma   90.00
#
_symmetry.space_group_name_H-M   'P 1'
#
loop_
_entity.id
_entity.type
_entity.pdbx_description
1 polymer ?
#
loop_
_entity_poly.entity_id
_entity_poly.type
_entity_poly.pdbx_seq_one_letter_code
_entity_poly.pdbx_strand_id
1 'polypeptide(L)' 'ANGTGGGGHVELVQKSMKTFTYSSLCFPEDIKERGMDSQEELPYYFYRDDGCAVWEVVK' A
#
# COMPACT_ATOMS: atom_id res chain seq x y z
N ALA A 1 21.25 1.18 12.51
CA ALA A 1 21.47 1.29 11.06
C ALA A 1 20.39 0.49 10.36
N ASN A 2 19.73 1.04 9.34
CA ASN A 2 18.90 0.22 8.45
C ASN A 2 19.83 -0.75 7.69
N GLY A 3 19.39 -1.98 7.44
CA GLY A 3 20.22 -3.03 6.82
C GLY A 3 20.57 -2.80 5.34
N THR A 4 20.29 -1.61 4.81
CA THR A 4 20.34 -1.27 3.38
C THR A 4 21.25 -0.07 3.08
N GLY A 5 22.17 0.25 3.99
CA GLY A 5 23.22 1.25 3.77
C GLY A 5 24.17 0.88 2.61
N GLY A 6 25.10 1.78 2.25
CA GLY A 6 26.12 1.49 1.24
C GLY A 6 25.61 1.30 -0.20
N GLY A 7 24.38 1.74 -0.50
CA GLY A 7 23.75 1.64 -1.83
C GLY A 7 22.65 0.59 -1.94
N GLY A 8 22.49 -0.32 -0.96
CA GLY A 8 21.46 -1.37 -1.00
C GLY A 8 20.03 -0.84 -1.05
N HIS A 9 19.76 0.33 -0.46
CA HIS A 9 18.46 1.00 -0.55
C HIS A 9 18.11 1.44 -1.99
N VAL A 10 19.12 1.81 -2.80
CA VAL A 10 18.90 2.18 -4.20
C VAL A 10 18.47 0.96 -5.00
N GLU A 11 19.17 -0.17 -4.84
CA GLU A 11 18.81 -1.43 -5.50
C GLU A 11 17.42 -1.92 -5.07
N LEU A 12 17.10 -1.83 -3.78
CA LEU A 12 15.79 -2.20 -3.26
C LEU A 12 14.67 -1.39 -3.94
N VAL A 13 14.82 -0.07 -4.01
CA VAL A 13 13.84 0.81 -4.69
C VAL A 13 13.73 0.45 -6.17
N GLN A 14 14.86 0.28 -6.87
CA GLN A 14 14.86 -0.11 -8.29
C GLN A 14 14.15 -1.44 -8.53
N LYS A 15 14.29 -2.40 -7.62
CA LYS A 15 13.59 -3.69 -7.69
C LYS A 15 12.09 -3.52 -7.46
N SER A 16 11.67 -2.76 -6.45
CA SER A 16 10.25 -2.49 -6.18
C SER A 16 9.56 -1.79 -7.34
N MET A 17 10.24 -0.85 -8.02
CA MET A 17 9.67 -0.14 -9.17
C MET A 17 9.35 -1.05 -10.36
N LYS A 18 9.93 -2.25 -10.47
CA LYS A 18 9.63 -3.20 -11.56
C LYS A 18 8.22 -3.79 -11.49
N THR A 19 7.61 -3.82 -10.32
CA THR A 19 6.25 -4.34 -10.09
C THR A 19 5.26 -3.26 -9.69
N PHE A 20 5.73 -2.02 -9.56
CA PHE A 20 4.91 -0.88 -9.14
C PHE A 20 4.03 -0.42 -10.29
N THR A 21 2.71 -0.41 -10.08
CA THR A 21 1.71 0.01 -11.06
C THR A 21 0.97 1.26 -10.57
N TYR A 22 0.22 1.91 -11.46
CA TYR A 22 -0.64 3.02 -11.05
C TYR A 22 -1.71 2.59 -10.03
N SER A 23 -2.23 1.35 -10.13
CA SER A 23 -3.18 0.81 -9.14
C SER A 23 -2.59 0.73 -7.74
N SER A 24 -1.27 0.54 -7.59
CA SER A 24 -0.58 0.61 -6.29
C SER A 24 -0.67 1.99 -5.61
N LEU A 25 -1.03 3.05 -6.35
CA LEU A 25 -1.27 4.40 -5.83
C LEU A 25 -2.76 4.69 -5.57
N CYS A 26 -3.66 3.86 -6.10
CA CYS A 26 -5.10 3.99 -5.90
C CYS A 26 -5.50 3.27 -4.62
N PHE A 27 -5.70 4.00 -3.52
CA PHE A 27 -5.81 3.40 -2.19
C PHE A 27 -6.84 2.26 -2.07
N PRO A 28 -8.11 2.40 -2.53
CA PRO A 28 -9.08 1.31 -2.42
C PRO A 28 -8.73 0.11 -3.31
N GLU A 29 -8.12 0.36 -4.48
CA GLU A 29 -7.68 -0.68 -5.40
C GLU A 29 -6.53 -1.49 -4.80
N ASP A 30 -5.52 -0.81 -4.24
CA ASP A 30 -4.37 -1.44 -3.59
C ASP A 30 -4.76 -2.27 -2.34
N ILE A 31 -5.73 -1.79 -1.54
CA ILE A 31 -6.29 -2.56 -0.42
C ILE A 31 -6.92 -3.87 -0.94
N LYS A 32 -7.71 -3.78 -2.02
CA LYS A 32 -8.41 -4.92 -2.61
C LYS A 32 -7.46 -5.90 -3.32
N GLU A 33 -6.46 -5.41 -4.04
CA GLU A 33 -5.44 -6.24 -4.70
C GLU A 33 -4.65 -7.08 -3.67
N ARG A 34 -4.52 -6.58 -2.44
CA ARG A 34 -3.94 -7.31 -1.31
C ARG A 34 -4.92 -8.22 -0.57
N GLY A 35 -6.19 -8.27 -0.98
CA GLY A 35 -7.24 -9.08 -0.37
C GLY A 35 -7.69 -8.60 1.00
N MET A 36 -7.47 -7.32 1.32
CA MET A 36 -7.70 -6.77 2.66
C MET A 36 -9.01 -5.98 2.78
N ASP A 37 -9.85 -5.97 1.74
CA ASP A 37 -11.06 -5.16 1.65
C ASP A 37 -12.24 -5.66 2.50
N SER A 38 -12.24 -6.94 2.90
CA SER A 38 -13.32 -7.50 3.73
C SER A 38 -13.27 -7.00 5.18
N GLN A 39 -14.28 -6.24 5.59
CA GLN A 39 -14.46 -5.80 6.98
C GLN A 39 -14.95 -6.93 7.91
N GLU A 40 -15.59 -7.96 7.35
CA GLU A 40 -16.08 -9.11 8.11
C GLU A 40 -14.94 -10.09 8.42
N GLU A 41 -14.14 -10.43 7.41
CA GLU A 41 -13.00 -11.35 7.58
C GLU A 41 -11.86 -10.69 8.36
N LEU A 42 -11.67 -9.38 8.18
CA LEU A 42 -10.66 -8.59 8.88
C LEU A 42 -11.31 -7.34 9.53
N PRO A 43 -11.95 -7.51 10.69
CA PRO A 43 -12.54 -6.39 11.42
C PRO A 43 -11.45 -5.53 12.09
N TYR A 44 -11.81 -4.27 12.40
CA TYR A 44 -10.95 -3.30 13.11
C TYR A 44 -9.65 -2.93 12.37
N TYR A 45 -9.68 -2.94 11.03
CA TYR A 45 -8.55 -2.49 10.23
C TYR A 45 -8.63 -0.98 9.96
N PHE A 46 -8.35 -0.17 11.00
CA PHE A 46 -8.53 1.28 10.97
C PHE A 46 -7.78 1.98 9.83
N TYR A 47 -6.59 1.50 9.44
CA TYR A 47 -5.86 2.05 8.30
C TYR A 47 -6.64 1.92 6.99
N ARG A 48 -7.28 0.77 6.74
CA ARG A 48 -8.18 0.59 5.59
C ARG A 48 -9.40 1.47 5.72
N ASP A 49 -10.09 1.39 6.85
CA ASP A 49 -11.41 1.99 7.02
C ASP A 49 -11.32 3.52 6.96
N ASP A 50 -10.40 4.12 7.71
CA ASP A 50 -10.17 5.57 7.71
C ASP A 50 -9.53 6.03 6.40
N GLY A 51 -8.58 5.26 5.86
CA GLY A 51 -7.93 5.58 4.59
C GLY A 51 -8.91 5.62 3.42
N CYS A 52 -9.85 4.67 3.35
CA CYS A 52 -10.93 4.67 2.36
C CYS A 52 -11.86 5.87 2.56
N ALA A 53 -12.20 6.22 3.81
CA ALA A 53 -13.04 7.39 4.09
C ALA A 53 -12.35 8.70 3.63
N VAL A 54 -11.06 8.86 3.90
CA VAL A 54 -10.28 10.01 3.42
C VAL A 54 -10.21 10.03 1.89
N TRP A 55 -9.92 8.88 1.27
CA TRP A 55 -9.85 8.76 -0.18
C TRP A 55 -11.15 9.21 -0.87
N GLU A 56 -12.30 8.75 -0.36
CA GLU A 56 -13.62 9.08 -0.89
C GLU A 56 -13.95 10.60 -0.82
N VAL A 57 -13.34 11.33 0.11
CA VAL A 57 -13.51 12.78 0.25
C VAL A 57 -12.56 13.57 -0.66
N VAL A 58 -11.38 13.02 -0.97
CA VAL A 58 -10.33 13.70 -1.75
C VAL A 58 -10.45 13.46 -3.26
N LYS A 59 -11.08 12.35 -3.67
CA LYS A 59 -11.21 11.95 -5.08
C LYS A 59 -11.91 12.97 -5.98
#